data_AF-K2EI24-F1
#
_entry.id   AF-K2EI24-F1
#
_cell.length_a   1.000
_cell.length_b   1.000
_cell.length_c   1.000
_cell.angle_alpha   90.00
_cell.angle_beta   90.00
_cell.angle_gamma   90.00
#
_symmetry.space_group_name_H-M   'P 1'
#
loop_
_entity.id
_entity.type
_entity.pdbx_description
1 polymer ?
#
loop_
_entity_poly.entity_id
_entity_poly.type
_entity_poly.pdbx_seq_one_letter_code
_entity_poly.pdbx_strand_id
1 'polypeptide(L)'
;MSNHPKAYNDLPWNFEAFRSFINFEVIQQASSVLCSFEGKELFNSRRLVEEFQNLLTKRTGIDWIPDRNVSEDILFNVEGNVFRNKARVFTSFYLVDPECLKNREPLVLTPFCRALGYGYIGKFEFYKTIIARFSYPHPAYDENWKAWIGANIRLKPFIFILQILLSLHLKGHDNAYISINEFANFAHSNPLHSEIENIVKEILKQRSSGENIKRERSDKIERKIGDLFGFLCISGYTFYKKNDICLNMIDIHPKEKTYFFEKREGFDKYNSINKLITDTLEELNGQK
;
A
#
# COMPACT_ATOMS: atom_id res chain seq x y z
N MET A 1 18.56 17.75 -29.39
CA MET A 1 18.16 16.37 -29.06
C MET A 1 17.75 16.35 -27.60
N SER A 2 16.45 16.37 -27.33
CA SER A 2 15.91 16.37 -25.96
C SER A 2 16.09 14.99 -25.34
N ASN A 3 16.88 14.91 -24.27
CA ASN A 3 16.91 13.75 -23.39
C ASN A 3 15.58 13.70 -22.65
N HIS A 4 14.59 13.01 -23.22
CA HIS A 4 13.45 12.55 -22.43
C HIS A 4 14.00 11.52 -21.43
N PRO A 5 13.78 11.68 -20.11
CA PRO A 5 14.09 10.62 -19.17
C PRO A 5 13.29 9.37 -19.56
N LYS A 6 13.91 8.19 -19.47
CA LYS A 6 13.24 6.90 -19.75
C LYS A 6 11.90 6.87 -19.01
N ALA A 7 10.79 6.83 -19.74
CA ALA A 7 9.49 6.62 -19.12
C ALA A 7 9.46 5.22 -18.49
N TYR A 8 9.11 5.12 -17.21
CA TYR A 8 9.10 3.85 -16.47
C TYR A 8 7.72 3.18 -16.54
N ASN A 9 7.07 3.30 -17.69
CA ASN A 9 5.66 2.92 -17.90
C ASN A 9 5.38 1.44 -17.58
N ASP A 10 6.40 0.59 -17.65
CA ASP A 10 6.29 -0.86 -17.46
C ASP A 10 6.59 -1.32 -16.03
N LEU A 11 6.94 -0.40 -15.11
CA LEU A 11 7.20 -0.79 -13.73
C LEU A 11 5.88 -1.22 -13.05
N PRO A 12 5.81 -2.43 -12.48
CA PRO A 12 4.57 -2.94 -11.92
C PRO A 12 4.36 -2.44 -10.48
N TRP A 13 3.29 -1.68 -10.27
CA TRP A 13 2.83 -1.27 -8.95
C TRP A 13 1.88 -2.33 -8.40
N ASN A 14 2.38 -3.22 -7.55
CA ASN A 14 1.55 -4.25 -6.91
C ASN A 14 1.29 -3.92 -5.44
N PHE A 15 0.02 -3.76 -5.09
CA PHE A 15 -0.47 -3.85 -3.72
C PHE A 15 -1.59 -4.90 -3.71
N GLU A 16 -1.60 -5.79 -2.71
CA GLU A 16 -2.63 -6.81 -2.54
C GLU A 16 -3.64 -6.31 -1.51
N ALA A 17 -4.68 -5.65 -1.99
CA ALA A 17 -5.97 -5.71 -1.34
C ALA A 17 -6.67 -6.95 -1.91
N PHE A 18 -7.18 -7.86 -1.07
CA PHE A 18 -8.14 -8.86 -1.55
C PHE A 18 -9.33 -8.15 -2.22
N ARG A 19 -10.23 -8.89 -2.88
CA ARG A 19 -11.45 -8.35 -3.53
C ARG A 19 -12.28 -7.40 -2.64
N SER A 20 -12.07 -7.44 -1.32
CA SER A 20 -12.42 -6.40 -0.36
C SER A 20 -11.16 -5.93 0.40
N PHE A 21 -11.07 -4.63 0.71
CA PHE A 21 -9.95 -4.11 1.50
C PHE A 21 -9.87 -4.82 2.84
N ILE A 22 -8.75 -5.51 3.08
CA ILE A 22 -8.48 -6.12 4.39
C ILE A 22 -8.07 -4.98 5.33
N ASN A 23 -8.97 -4.63 6.24
CA ASN A 23 -8.77 -3.55 7.19
C ASN A 23 -7.92 -4.00 8.40
N PHE A 24 -7.64 -3.04 9.28
CA PHE A 24 -6.87 -3.28 10.51
C PHE A 24 -7.46 -4.41 11.35
N GLU A 25 -8.78 -4.43 11.54
CA GLU A 25 -9.46 -5.39 12.41
C GLU A 25 -9.22 -6.83 11.93
N VAL A 26 -9.32 -7.06 10.62
CA VAL A 26 -9.05 -8.37 10.02
C VAL A 26 -7.57 -8.73 10.09
N ILE A 27 -6.66 -7.80 9.77
CA ILE A 27 -5.21 -8.06 9.81
C ILE A 27 -4.72 -8.34 11.23
N GLN A 28 -5.23 -7.62 12.25
CA GLN A 28 -4.91 -7.85 13.65
C GLN A 28 -5.34 -9.26 14.10
N GLN A 29 -6.57 -9.67 13.75
CA GLN A 29 -7.07 -11.02 14.05
C GLN A 29 -6.24 -12.10 13.34
N ALA A 30 -5.88 -11.88 12.07
CA ALA A 30 -5.00 -12.76 11.33
C ALA A 30 -3.60 -12.88 11.98
N SER A 31 -3.03 -11.77 12.45
CA SER A 31 -1.77 -11.77 13.21
C SER A 31 -1.85 -12.54 14.52
N SER A 32 -2.97 -12.45 15.24
CA SER A 32 -3.19 -13.25 16.45
C SER A 32 -3.21 -14.76 16.15
N VAL A 33 -3.83 -15.15 15.03
CA VAL A 33 -3.79 -16.54 14.54
C VAL A 33 -2.37 -16.95 14.17
N LEU A 34 -1.64 -16.13 13.40
CA LEU A 34 -0.24 -16.37 13.05
C LEU A 34 0.63 -16.62 14.28
N CYS A 35 0.47 -15.82 15.35
CA CYS A 35 1.21 -15.98 16.61
C CYS A 35 0.99 -17.36 17.26
N SER A 36 -0.20 -17.97 17.08
CA SER A 36 -0.51 -19.30 17.61
C SER A 36 0.17 -20.45 16.85
N PHE A 37 0.80 -20.15 15.71
CA PHE A 37 1.47 -21.12 14.85
C PHE A 37 2.96 -20.81 14.62
N GLU A 38 3.50 -19.78 15.26
CA GLU A 38 4.93 -19.45 15.19
C GLU A 38 5.80 -20.66 15.61
N GLY A 39 6.86 -20.92 14.85
CA GLY A 39 7.79 -22.03 15.09
C GLY A 39 7.26 -23.42 14.71
N LYS A 40 6.02 -23.56 14.24
CA LYS A 40 5.48 -24.84 13.74
C LYS A 40 5.91 -25.09 12.29
N GLU A 41 6.13 -26.35 11.93
CA GLU A 41 6.37 -26.83 10.56
C GLU A 41 5.08 -26.83 9.72
N LEU A 42 4.47 -25.65 9.59
CA LEU A 42 3.15 -25.48 8.99
C LEU A 42 3.14 -25.95 7.54
N PHE A 43 4.20 -25.70 6.78
CA PHE A 43 4.24 -25.94 5.33
C PHE A 43 4.37 -27.42 4.95
N ASN A 44 4.84 -28.27 5.87
CA ASN A 44 5.05 -29.70 5.63
C ASN A 44 3.95 -30.58 6.23
N SER A 45 2.95 -29.98 6.90
CA SER A 45 1.88 -30.71 7.56
C SER A 45 0.51 -30.26 7.08
N ARG A 46 -0.13 -31.09 6.24
CA ARG A 46 -1.49 -30.86 5.74
C ARG A 46 -2.49 -30.61 6.87
N ARG A 47 -2.41 -31.37 7.97
CA ARG A 47 -3.27 -31.21 9.14
C ARG A 47 -3.10 -29.83 9.79
N LEU A 48 -1.86 -29.36 9.97
CA LEU A 48 -1.61 -28.05 10.56
C LEU A 48 -2.05 -26.91 9.63
N VAL A 49 -1.90 -27.07 8.32
CA VAL A 49 -2.44 -26.12 7.33
C VAL A 49 -3.96 -26.02 7.45
N GLU A 50 -4.66 -27.16 7.48
CA GLU A 50 -6.12 -27.20 7.61
C GLU A 50 -6.57 -26.56 8.94
N GLU A 51 -5.88 -26.87 10.04
CA GLU A 51 -6.13 -26.24 11.35
C GLU A 51 -5.92 -24.72 11.31
N PHE A 52 -4.82 -24.26 10.72
CA PHE A 52 -4.51 -22.84 10.55
C PHE A 52 -5.59 -22.13 9.73
N GLN A 53 -5.97 -22.68 8.58
CA GLN A 53 -6.98 -22.09 7.69
C GLN A 53 -8.35 -22.00 8.35
N ASN A 54 -8.76 -23.06 9.06
CA ASN A 54 -10.02 -23.07 9.80
C ASN A 54 -10.02 -22.01 10.91
N LEU A 55 -8.91 -21.90 11.65
CA LEU A 55 -8.81 -20.90 12.71
C LEU A 55 -8.77 -19.47 12.14
N LEU A 56 -8.03 -19.26 11.05
CA LEU A 56 -7.90 -17.98 10.36
C LEU A 56 -9.27 -17.50 9.86
N THR A 57 -10.00 -18.34 9.14
CA THR A 57 -11.35 -18.05 8.64
C THR A 57 -12.31 -17.76 9.80
N LYS A 58 -12.31 -18.61 10.83
CA LYS A 58 -13.16 -18.43 12.02
C LYS A 58 -12.90 -17.12 12.76
N ARG A 59 -11.64 -16.69 12.86
CA ARG A 59 -11.26 -15.49 13.62
C ARG A 59 -11.49 -14.19 12.87
N THR A 60 -11.31 -14.23 11.55
CA THR A 60 -11.37 -13.04 10.68
C THR A 60 -12.72 -12.83 10.02
N GLY A 61 -13.55 -13.87 9.95
CA GLY A 61 -14.86 -13.83 9.30
C GLY A 61 -14.80 -13.74 7.77
N ILE A 62 -13.63 -13.93 7.15
CA ILE A 62 -13.45 -13.93 5.70
C ILE A 62 -12.85 -15.25 5.22
N ASP A 63 -13.14 -15.62 3.98
CA ASP A 63 -12.48 -16.74 3.31
C ASP A 63 -11.11 -16.30 2.78
N TRP A 64 -10.07 -16.97 3.27
CA TRP A 64 -8.68 -16.73 2.87
C TRP A 64 -8.23 -17.63 1.71
N ILE A 65 -9.10 -18.53 1.25
CA ILE A 65 -8.85 -19.39 0.11
C ILE A 65 -9.20 -18.60 -1.17
N PRO A 66 -8.29 -18.52 -2.16
CA PRO A 66 -8.61 -17.88 -3.43
C PRO A 66 -9.77 -18.59 -4.14
N ASP A 67 -10.73 -17.79 -4.59
CA ASP A 67 -11.91 -18.25 -5.30
C ASP A 67 -11.53 -18.89 -6.66
N ARG A 68 -12.02 -20.11 -6.91
CA ARG A 68 -11.54 -21.00 -8.00
C ARG A 68 -12.08 -20.64 -9.39
N ASN A 69 -12.99 -19.66 -9.49
CA ASN A 69 -13.74 -19.37 -10.71
C ASN A 69 -13.35 -18.03 -11.34
N VAL A 70 -12.24 -17.96 -12.09
CA VAL A 70 -12.02 -16.92 -13.12
C VAL A 70 -11.12 -17.46 -14.25
N SER A 71 -11.71 -17.62 -15.45
CA SER A 71 -11.18 -17.72 -16.82
C SER A 71 -9.75 -18.28 -17.09
N GLU A 72 -9.69 -19.16 -18.09
CA GLU A 72 -8.57 -20.00 -18.57
C GLU A 72 -7.24 -19.31 -18.96
N ASP A 73 -7.09 -17.99 -18.84
CA ASP A 73 -5.90 -17.25 -19.29
C ASP A 73 -4.93 -16.80 -18.19
N ILE A 74 -5.07 -17.32 -16.97
CA ILE A 74 -4.04 -17.14 -15.94
C ILE A 74 -3.63 -18.51 -15.45
N LEU A 75 -2.35 -18.84 -15.60
CA LEU A 75 -1.68 -20.00 -15.01
C LEU A 75 -1.68 -19.92 -13.46
N PHE A 76 -2.86 -19.87 -12.84
CA PHE A 76 -3.04 -20.03 -11.40
C PHE A 76 -3.04 -21.53 -11.10
N ASN A 77 -1.87 -22.01 -10.67
CA ASN A 77 -1.61 -23.41 -10.38
C ASN A 77 -2.58 -23.98 -9.33
N VAL A 78 -3.08 -25.17 -9.68
CA VAL A 78 -4.05 -26.04 -9.00
C VAL A 78 -3.56 -26.50 -7.61
N GLU A 79 -3.93 -25.81 -6.51
CA GLU A 79 -4.02 -26.27 -5.10
C GLU A 79 -4.38 -25.08 -4.16
N GLY A 80 -5.46 -25.22 -3.38
CA GLY A 80 -6.11 -24.15 -2.61
C GLY A 80 -5.61 -23.97 -1.17
N ASN A 81 -4.41 -23.42 -0.98
CA ASN A 81 -3.90 -23.02 0.34
C ASN A 81 -3.43 -21.55 0.36
N VAL A 82 -3.78 -20.80 1.41
CA VAL A 82 -3.40 -19.40 1.69
C VAL A 82 -1.89 -19.12 1.56
N PHE A 83 -1.02 -20.13 1.73
CA PHE A 83 0.44 -19.98 1.61
C PHE A 83 1.02 -20.20 0.19
N ARG A 84 0.28 -20.76 -0.78
CA ARG A 84 0.84 -21.15 -2.09
C ARG A 84 1.22 -19.94 -2.97
N ASN A 85 0.47 -18.85 -2.88
CA ASN A 85 0.86 -17.54 -3.43
C ASN A 85 1.68 -16.75 -2.39
N LYS A 86 2.76 -17.35 -1.87
CA LYS A 86 3.71 -16.78 -0.88
C LYS A 86 3.08 -16.05 0.31
N ALA A 87 1.86 -16.45 0.72
CA ALA A 87 1.03 -15.66 1.63
C ALA A 87 1.17 -14.14 1.37
N ARG A 88 1.03 -13.73 0.10
CA ARG A 88 1.34 -12.38 -0.40
C ARG A 88 0.75 -11.28 0.46
N VAL A 89 -0.44 -11.48 1.01
CA VAL A 89 -1.04 -10.55 1.98
C VAL A 89 -0.16 -10.43 3.22
N PHE A 90 0.15 -11.53 3.89
CA PHE A 90 0.97 -11.52 5.10
C PHE A 90 2.36 -10.95 4.84
N THR A 91 2.99 -11.26 3.71
CA THR A 91 4.30 -10.69 3.35
C THR A 91 4.18 -9.22 2.95
N SER A 92 3.14 -8.79 2.23
CA SER A 92 2.89 -7.39 1.86
C SER A 92 2.64 -6.48 3.07
N PHE A 93 2.07 -7.02 4.14
CA PHE A 93 1.86 -6.32 5.41
C PHE A 93 2.99 -6.55 6.41
N TYR A 94 4.13 -7.11 5.99
CA TYR A 94 5.29 -7.37 6.83
C TYR A 94 5.00 -8.23 8.06
N LEU A 95 4.09 -9.19 7.95
CA LEU A 95 3.67 -10.05 9.06
C LEU A 95 4.56 -11.29 9.20
N VAL A 96 5.02 -11.83 8.08
CA VAL A 96 5.78 -13.09 8.02
C VAL A 96 7.11 -12.83 7.31
N ASP A 97 8.15 -13.52 7.75
CA ASP A 97 9.43 -13.52 7.04
C ASP A 97 9.27 -14.18 5.66
N PRO A 98 9.53 -13.49 4.54
CA PRO A 98 9.41 -14.08 3.21
C PRO A 98 10.32 -15.29 3.01
N GLU A 99 11.47 -15.38 3.69
CA GLU A 99 12.39 -16.52 3.53
C GLU A 99 11.83 -17.80 4.13
N CYS A 100 11.10 -17.74 5.26
CA CYS A 100 10.51 -18.96 5.83
C CYS A 100 9.45 -19.58 4.90
N LEU A 101 8.72 -18.74 4.14
CA LEU A 101 7.74 -19.18 3.14
C LEU A 101 8.41 -19.78 1.91
N LYS A 102 9.55 -19.20 1.49
CA LYS A 102 10.32 -19.64 0.32
C LYS A 102 11.03 -20.97 0.58
N ASN A 103 11.64 -21.11 1.74
CA ASN A 103 12.42 -22.29 2.12
C ASN A 103 11.56 -23.38 2.79
N ARG A 104 10.27 -23.11 3.03
CA ARG A 104 9.34 -24.00 3.76
C ARG A 104 9.85 -24.37 5.16
N GLU A 105 10.52 -23.43 5.80
CA GLU A 105 11.00 -23.53 7.18
C GLU A 105 9.83 -23.39 8.18
N PRO A 106 10.04 -23.63 9.49
CA PRO A 106 9.02 -23.28 10.47
C PRO A 106 8.52 -21.84 10.31
N LEU A 107 7.24 -21.57 10.61
CA LEU A 107 6.67 -20.24 10.44
C LEU A 107 7.41 -19.20 11.31
N VAL A 108 8.06 -18.23 10.67
CA VAL A 108 8.77 -17.13 11.35
C VAL A 108 7.99 -15.83 11.19
N LEU A 109 7.65 -15.21 12.32
CA LEU A 109 6.93 -13.93 12.33
C LEU A 109 7.90 -12.75 12.51
N THR A 110 7.53 -11.60 11.95
CA THR A 110 8.24 -10.37 12.22
C THR A 110 7.92 -9.83 13.63
N PRO A 111 8.78 -9.00 14.24
CA PRO A 111 8.45 -8.31 15.49
C PRO A 111 7.15 -7.49 15.39
N PHE A 112 6.89 -6.90 14.22
CA PHE A 112 5.67 -6.15 13.93
C PHE A 112 4.43 -7.03 14.02
N CYS A 113 4.47 -8.24 13.44
CA CYS A 113 3.36 -9.20 13.51
C CYS A 113 3.05 -9.61 14.95
N ARG A 114 4.09 -9.94 15.73
CA ARG A 114 3.92 -10.31 17.14
C ARG A 114 3.29 -9.17 17.93
N ALA A 115 3.83 -7.96 17.79
CA ALA A 115 3.31 -6.79 18.46
C ALA A 115 1.84 -6.51 18.08
N LEU A 116 1.50 -6.64 16.79
CA LEU A 116 0.13 -6.49 16.32
C LEU A 116 -0.80 -7.59 16.84
N GLY A 117 -0.40 -8.86 16.77
CA GLY A 117 -1.19 -10.01 17.19
C GLY A 117 -1.46 -10.06 18.70
N TYR A 118 -0.55 -9.51 19.50
CA TYR A 118 -0.74 -9.32 20.95
C TYR A 118 -1.46 -8.03 21.33
N GLY A 119 -1.81 -7.18 20.36
CA GLY A 119 -2.58 -5.96 20.61
C GLY A 119 -1.76 -4.76 21.09
N TYR A 120 -0.42 -4.79 20.98
CA TYR A 120 0.44 -3.66 21.33
C TYR A 120 0.45 -2.54 20.29
N ILE A 121 -0.05 -2.79 19.07
CA ILE A 121 -0.12 -1.82 17.98
C ILE A 121 -1.57 -1.41 17.76
N GLY A 122 -1.85 -0.11 17.87
CA GLY A 122 -3.15 0.46 17.57
C GLY A 122 -3.41 0.65 16.07
N LYS A 123 -4.68 0.89 15.71
CA LYS A 123 -5.12 1.08 14.31
C LYS A 123 -4.33 2.17 13.57
N PHE A 124 -4.14 3.32 14.20
CA PHE A 124 -3.40 4.44 13.60
C PHE A 124 -1.93 4.08 13.35
N GLU A 125 -1.27 3.45 14.32
CA GLU A 125 0.12 3.03 14.21
C GLU A 125 0.29 1.97 13.14
N PHE A 126 -0.62 0.99 13.06
CA PHE A 126 -0.62 0.00 11.98
C PHE A 126 -0.58 0.66 10.60
N TYR A 127 -1.54 1.56 10.29
CA TYR A 127 -1.57 2.20 8.98
C TYR A 127 -0.34 3.08 8.74
N LYS A 128 0.09 3.85 9.74
CA LYS A 128 1.30 4.67 9.65
C LYS A 128 2.53 3.81 9.33
N THR A 129 2.69 2.67 9.99
CA THR A 129 3.79 1.74 9.76
C THR A 129 3.76 1.17 8.35
N ILE A 130 2.60 0.72 7.86
CA ILE A 130 2.49 0.20 6.48
C ILE A 130 2.79 1.31 5.46
N ILE A 131 2.23 2.51 5.62
CA ILE A 131 2.45 3.65 4.72
C ILE A 131 3.93 4.04 4.64
N ALA A 132 4.63 4.10 5.78
CA ALA A 132 6.05 4.47 5.84
C ALA A 132 6.95 3.35 5.29
N ARG A 133 6.64 2.09 5.58
CA ARG A 133 7.53 0.97 5.24
C ARG A 133 7.34 0.48 3.81
N PHE A 134 6.11 0.44 3.30
CA PHE A 134 5.79 -0.14 2.00
C PHE A 134 6.63 0.51 0.89
N SER A 135 7.42 -0.31 0.20
CA SER A 135 8.35 0.13 -0.83
C SER A 135 8.40 -0.83 -2.01
N TYR A 136 8.69 -0.30 -3.19
CA TYR A 136 9.23 -1.09 -4.29
C TYR A 136 10.75 -0.90 -4.38
N PRO A 137 11.51 -1.95 -4.69
CA PRO A 137 11.08 -3.34 -4.80
C PRO A 137 10.55 -3.89 -3.45
N HIS A 138 9.57 -4.80 -3.50
CA HIS A 138 8.96 -5.42 -2.32
C HIS A 138 9.18 -6.93 -2.33
N PRO A 139 9.58 -7.56 -1.20
CA PRO A 139 9.85 -9.01 -1.14
C PRO A 139 8.62 -9.91 -1.36
N ALA A 140 7.42 -9.34 -1.37
CA ALA A 140 6.19 -10.09 -1.65
C ALA A 140 6.00 -10.35 -3.16
N TYR A 141 6.69 -9.59 -4.01
CA TYR A 141 6.51 -9.59 -5.47
C TYR A 141 7.83 -9.91 -6.19
N ASP A 142 8.39 -11.09 -5.92
CA ASP A 142 9.64 -11.55 -6.55
C ASP A 142 9.62 -11.51 -8.08
N GLU A 143 8.47 -11.75 -8.71
CA GLU A 143 8.29 -11.62 -10.16
C GLU A 143 8.60 -10.21 -10.70
N ASN A 144 8.36 -9.20 -9.88
CA ASN A 144 8.55 -7.79 -10.22
C ASN A 144 9.86 -7.22 -9.70
N TRP A 145 10.48 -7.90 -8.74
CA TRP A 145 11.70 -7.46 -8.06
C TRP A 145 12.80 -7.09 -9.06
N LYS A 146 13.02 -7.93 -10.07
CA LYS A 146 14.04 -7.71 -11.10
C LYS A 146 13.81 -6.43 -11.92
N ALA A 147 12.55 -6.09 -12.21
CA ALA A 147 12.21 -4.89 -12.97
C ALA A 147 12.57 -3.62 -12.19
N TRP A 148 12.20 -3.56 -10.91
CA TRP A 148 12.51 -2.44 -10.02
C TRP A 148 14.01 -2.30 -9.74
N ILE A 149 14.71 -3.40 -9.49
CA ILE A 149 16.18 -3.41 -9.33
C ILE A 149 16.86 -2.99 -10.63
N GLY A 150 16.44 -3.51 -11.78
CA GLY A 150 17.02 -3.16 -13.08
C GLY A 150 16.81 -1.70 -13.46
N ALA A 151 15.69 -1.10 -13.03
CA ALA A 151 15.44 0.33 -13.18
C ALA A 151 16.22 1.21 -12.20
N ASN A 152 16.85 0.61 -11.17
CA ASN A 152 17.56 1.28 -10.09
C ASN A 152 16.70 2.35 -9.38
N ILE A 153 15.42 2.02 -9.16
CA ILE A 153 14.47 2.90 -8.46
C ILE A 153 14.00 2.22 -7.19
N ARG A 154 14.02 2.99 -6.10
CA ARG A 154 13.28 2.68 -4.88
C ARG A 154 12.14 3.67 -4.72
N LEU A 155 10.92 3.17 -4.61
CA LEU A 155 9.72 3.99 -4.50
C LEU A 155 8.98 3.65 -3.21
N LYS A 156 8.58 4.67 -2.45
CA LYS A 156 7.61 4.58 -1.35
C LYS A 156 6.25 5.07 -1.88
N PRO A 157 5.40 4.20 -2.47
CA PRO A 157 4.27 4.65 -3.28
C PRO A 157 3.23 5.44 -2.48
N PHE A 158 2.96 5.08 -1.23
CA PHE A 158 2.03 5.85 -0.39
C PHE A 158 2.58 7.24 -0.06
N ILE A 159 3.87 7.33 0.28
CA ILE A 159 4.56 8.60 0.51
C ILE A 159 4.57 9.46 -0.77
N PHE A 160 4.80 8.83 -1.92
CA PHE A 160 4.80 9.51 -3.22
C PHE A 160 3.43 10.13 -3.55
N ILE A 161 2.33 9.39 -3.32
CA ILE A 161 0.97 9.91 -3.48
C ILE A 161 0.71 11.08 -2.53
N LEU A 162 1.10 10.94 -1.25
CA LEU A 162 0.92 11.99 -0.25
C LEU A 162 1.76 13.24 -0.57
N GLN A 163 2.97 13.10 -1.09
CA GLN A 163 3.78 14.22 -1.57
C GLN A 163 3.09 14.99 -2.69
N ILE A 164 2.53 14.29 -3.69
CA ILE A 164 1.81 14.95 -4.79
C ILE A 164 0.60 15.73 -4.24
N LEU A 165 -0.21 15.09 -3.40
CA LEU A 165 -1.39 15.72 -2.80
C LEU A 165 -1.04 16.92 -1.91
N LEU A 166 0.03 16.82 -1.12
CA LEU A 166 0.50 17.89 -0.25
C LEU A 166 1.06 19.06 -1.08
N SER A 167 1.85 18.78 -2.12
CA SER A 167 2.34 19.82 -3.04
C SER A 167 1.20 20.48 -3.80
N LEU A 168 0.19 19.74 -4.24
CA LEU A 168 -1.03 20.31 -4.85
C LEU A 168 -1.78 21.22 -3.87
N HIS A 169 -1.94 20.79 -2.62
CA HIS A 169 -2.55 21.58 -1.57
C HIS A 169 -1.82 22.92 -1.35
N LEU A 170 -0.49 22.93 -1.41
CA LEU A 170 0.33 24.14 -1.31
C LEU A 170 0.15 25.10 -2.49
N LYS A 171 -0.27 24.61 -3.67
CA LYS A 171 -0.63 25.48 -4.81
C LYS A 171 -2.08 26.01 -4.71
N GLY A 172 -2.86 25.52 -3.77
CA GLY A 172 -4.23 25.95 -3.49
C GLY A 172 -5.05 24.82 -2.87
N HIS A 173 -5.82 25.12 -1.83
CA HIS A 173 -6.57 24.09 -1.08
C HIS A 173 -7.54 23.29 -1.95
N ASP A 174 -8.19 23.93 -2.92
CA ASP A 174 -9.10 23.28 -3.86
C ASP A 174 -8.41 22.34 -4.86
N ASN A 175 -7.08 22.43 -4.99
CA ASN A 175 -6.30 21.57 -5.88
C ASN A 175 -5.86 20.26 -5.22
N ALA A 176 -6.10 20.08 -3.91
CA ALA A 176 -5.62 18.96 -3.09
C ALA A 176 -6.31 17.62 -3.36
N TYR A 177 -6.48 17.28 -4.63
CA TYR A 177 -7.06 16.04 -5.10
C TYR A 177 -6.30 15.51 -6.31
N ILE A 178 -6.45 14.21 -6.60
CA ILE A 178 -5.95 13.60 -7.83
C ILE A 178 -6.86 12.45 -8.26
N SER A 179 -7.15 12.38 -9.55
CA SER A 179 -7.88 11.26 -10.15
C SER A 179 -6.95 10.11 -10.50
N ILE A 180 -7.50 8.90 -10.67
CA ILE A 180 -6.73 7.74 -11.15
C ILE A 180 -6.10 8.05 -12.53
N ASN A 181 -6.82 8.73 -13.41
CA ASN A 181 -6.34 9.04 -14.76
C ASN A 181 -5.16 10.03 -14.74
N GLU A 182 -5.24 11.08 -13.92
CA GLU A 182 -4.14 12.02 -13.72
C GLU A 182 -2.92 11.30 -13.15
N PHE A 183 -3.11 10.48 -12.11
CA PHE A 183 -2.02 9.74 -11.50
C PHE A 183 -1.37 8.78 -12.49
N ALA A 184 -2.17 8.01 -13.24
CA ALA A 184 -1.66 7.07 -14.23
C ALA A 184 -0.88 7.75 -15.36
N ASN A 185 -1.30 8.95 -15.76
CA ASN A 185 -0.67 9.68 -16.85
C ASN A 185 0.63 10.39 -16.44
N PHE A 186 0.60 11.08 -15.30
CA PHE A 186 1.68 11.99 -14.90
C PHE A 186 2.63 11.41 -13.84
N ALA A 187 2.14 10.54 -12.95
CA ALA A 187 2.88 10.10 -11.77
C ALA A 187 3.35 8.64 -11.86
N HIS A 188 2.50 7.73 -12.36
CA HIS A 188 2.83 6.31 -12.48
C HIS A 188 4.02 6.06 -13.42
N SER A 189 4.09 6.79 -14.52
CA SER A 189 5.14 6.75 -15.54
C SER A 189 6.47 7.35 -15.09
N ASN A 190 6.45 8.18 -14.04
CA ASN A 190 7.60 8.86 -13.47
C ASN A 190 7.67 8.68 -11.94
N PRO A 191 7.97 7.45 -11.45
CA PRO A 191 7.94 7.09 -10.03
C PRO A 191 9.16 7.62 -9.25
N LEU A 192 9.49 8.90 -9.38
CA LEU A 192 10.66 9.52 -8.76
C LEU A 192 10.23 10.58 -7.74
N HIS A 193 10.57 10.36 -6.47
CA HIS A 193 10.32 11.33 -5.39
C HIS A 193 10.93 12.71 -5.63
N SER A 194 11.96 12.83 -6.48
CA SER A 194 12.57 14.10 -6.87
C SER A 194 11.76 14.89 -7.90
N GLU A 195 10.83 14.24 -8.62
CA GLU A 195 10.08 14.83 -9.73
C GLU A 195 8.71 15.36 -9.34
N ILE A 196 8.38 15.38 -8.04
CA ILE A 196 7.06 15.78 -7.51
C ILE A 196 6.62 17.14 -8.02
N GLU A 197 7.48 18.17 -7.96
CA GLU A 197 7.12 19.50 -8.42
C GLU A 197 6.85 19.57 -9.92
N ASN A 198 7.54 18.75 -10.73
CA ASN A 198 7.29 18.68 -12.18
C ASN A 198 5.96 17.98 -12.46
N ILE A 199 5.68 16.88 -11.78
CA ILE A 199 4.40 16.15 -11.88
C ILE A 199 3.22 17.07 -11.52
N VAL A 200 3.35 17.81 -10.41
CA VAL A 200 2.32 18.75 -9.94
C VAL A 200 2.08 19.87 -10.95
N LYS A 201 3.14 20.43 -11.55
CA LYS A 201 3.01 21.45 -12.61
C LYS A 201 2.26 20.92 -13.82
N GLU A 202 2.58 19.70 -14.29
CA GLU A 202 1.91 19.11 -15.45
C GLU A 202 0.43 18.81 -15.17
N ILE A 203 0.09 18.34 -13.96
CA ILE A 203 -1.31 18.15 -13.54
C ILE A 203 -2.06 19.49 -13.57
N LEU A 204 -1.53 20.54 -12.94
CA LEU A 204 -2.19 21.84 -12.89
C LEU A 204 -2.32 22.49 -14.27
N LYS A 205 -1.32 22.32 -15.13
CA LYS A 205 -1.35 22.76 -16.52
C LYS A 205 -2.46 22.07 -17.30
N GLN A 206 -2.58 20.74 -17.17
CA GLN A 206 -3.65 19.98 -17.82
C GLN A 206 -5.05 20.38 -17.31
N ARG A 207 -5.21 20.60 -16.01
CA ARG A 207 -6.47 21.11 -15.45
C ARG A 207 -6.84 22.48 -16.00
N SER A 208 -5.85 23.36 -16.18
CA SER A 208 -6.05 24.72 -16.67
C SER A 208 -6.34 24.77 -18.18
N SER A 209 -5.76 23.86 -18.97
CA SER A 209 -6.00 23.79 -20.42
C SER A 209 -7.34 23.15 -20.78
N GLY A 210 -7.93 22.37 -19.86
CA GLY A 210 -9.17 21.62 -20.12
C GLY A 210 -8.99 20.49 -21.15
N GLU A 211 -7.75 20.19 -21.54
CA GLU A 211 -7.47 19.12 -22.49
C GLU A 211 -7.70 17.76 -21.84
N ASN A 212 -8.49 16.90 -22.50
CA ASN A 212 -8.70 15.54 -22.02
C ASN A 212 -7.42 14.72 -22.14
N ILE A 213 -7.12 13.96 -21.08
CA ILE A 213 -5.98 13.03 -21.04
C ILE A 213 -6.18 11.95 -22.12
N LYS A 214 -5.31 11.93 -23.13
CA LYS A 214 -5.32 10.96 -24.24
C LYS A 214 -4.49 9.72 -23.90
N ARG A 215 -4.77 9.07 -22.78
CA ARG A 215 -4.15 7.78 -22.42
C ARG A 215 -5.15 6.66 -22.65
N GLU A 216 -4.72 5.60 -23.34
CA GLU A 216 -5.50 4.37 -23.42
C GLU A 216 -5.60 3.73 -22.03
N ARG A 217 -6.83 3.45 -21.60
CA ARG A 217 -7.11 2.92 -20.27
C ARG A 217 -6.52 1.51 -20.16
N SER A 218 -5.82 1.24 -19.07
CA SER A 218 -5.30 -0.10 -18.76
C SER A 218 -5.86 -0.59 -17.44
N ASP A 219 -6.82 -1.51 -17.47
CA ASP A 219 -7.43 -2.02 -16.22
C ASP A 219 -6.40 -2.57 -15.23
N LYS A 220 -5.26 -3.05 -15.71
CA LYS A 220 -4.14 -3.50 -14.88
C LYS A 220 -3.52 -2.35 -14.06
N ILE A 221 -3.30 -1.18 -14.65
CA ILE A 221 -2.68 -0.03 -13.98
C ILE A 221 -3.73 0.65 -13.08
N GLU A 222 -4.91 0.92 -13.62
CA GLU A 222 -5.99 1.66 -12.95
C GLU A 222 -6.45 0.94 -11.69
N ARG A 223 -6.61 -0.39 -11.75
CA ARG A 223 -6.96 -1.20 -10.57
C ARG A 223 -5.90 -1.09 -9.47
N LYS A 224 -4.62 -1.13 -9.83
CA LYS A 224 -3.52 -1.08 -8.87
C LYS A 224 -3.33 0.29 -8.22
N ILE A 225 -3.55 1.36 -8.98
CA ILE A 225 -3.64 2.71 -8.41
C ILE A 225 -4.85 2.79 -7.47
N GLY A 226 -5.99 2.24 -7.88
CA GLY A 226 -7.21 2.15 -7.05
C GLY A 226 -6.97 1.43 -5.71
N ASP A 227 -6.24 0.31 -5.72
CA ASP A 227 -5.88 -0.45 -4.51
C ASP A 227 -5.05 0.44 -3.54
N LEU A 228 -4.06 1.19 -4.06
CA LEU A 228 -3.25 2.10 -3.23
C LEU A 228 -4.08 3.26 -2.68
N PHE A 229 -4.95 3.83 -3.52
CA PHE A 229 -5.82 4.94 -3.16
C PHE A 229 -6.82 4.56 -2.07
N GLY A 230 -7.45 3.40 -2.19
CA GLY A 230 -8.39 2.93 -1.19
C GLY A 230 -7.71 2.56 0.12
N PHE A 231 -6.47 2.06 0.11
CA PHE A 231 -5.71 1.86 1.34
C PHE A 231 -5.42 3.19 2.06
N LEU A 232 -5.01 4.23 1.32
CA LEU A 232 -4.85 5.57 1.88
C LEU A 232 -6.17 6.14 2.43
N CYS A 233 -7.30 5.86 1.78
CA CYS A 233 -8.60 6.29 2.28
C CYS A 233 -8.95 5.62 3.62
N ILE A 234 -8.77 4.30 3.72
CA ILE A 234 -9.08 3.55 4.94
C ILE A 234 -8.14 3.95 6.09
N SER A 235 -6.90 4.31 5.78
CA SER A 235 -5.95 4.83 6.77
C SER A 235 -6.31 6.22 7.31
N GLY A 236 -7.22 6.95 6.66
CA GLY A 236 -7.64 8.29 7.05
C GLY A 236 -6.69 9.42 6.63
N TYR A 237 -5.70 9.15 5.78
CA TYR A 237 -4.84 10.19 5.18
C TYR A 237 -5.49 10.86 3.96
N THR A 238 -6.40 10.17 3.30
CA THR A 238 -7.18 10.68 2.17
C THR A 238 -8.65 10.30 2.32
N PHE A 239 -9.51 10.83 1.45
CA PHE A 239 -10.89 10.42 1.31
C PHE A 239 -11.34 10.50 -0.16
N TYR A 240 -12.36 9.75 -0.54
CA TYR A 240 -12.94 9.84 -1.88
C TYR A 240 -13.94 10.99 -1.98
N LYS A 241 -13.81 11.79 -3.03
CA LYS A 241 -14.82 12.74 -3.48
C LYS A 241 -15.13 12.43 -4.94
N LYS A 242 -16.30 11.82 -5.19
CA LYS A 242 -16.63 11.24 -6.50
C LYS A 242 -15.59 10.17 -6.90
N ASN A 243 -14.83 10.40 -7.97
CA ASN A 243 -13.82 9.47 -8.49
C ASN A 243 -12.38 9.88 -8.15
N ASP A 244 -12.22 10.94 -7.36
CA ASP A 244 -10.93 11.51 -7.00
C ASP A 244 -10.61 11.22 -5.54
N ILE A 245 -9.33 11.03 -5.24
CA ILE A 245 -8.87 11.07 -3.85
C ILE A 245 -8.50 12.49 -3.47
N CYS A 246 -8.90 12.92 -2.29
CA CYS A 246 -8.58 14.21 -1.71
C CYS A 246 -7.70 14.02 -0.47
N LEU A 247 -6.78 14.95 -0.24
CA LEU A 247 -5.99 14.99 0.99
C LEU A 247 -6.91 15.23 2.19
N ASN A 248 -6.83 14.38 3.22
CA ASN A 248 -7.61 14.56 4.42
C ASN A 248 -6.89 15.48 5.41
N MET A 249 -7.36 16.73 5.48
CA MET A 249 -6.85 17.74 6.41
C MET A 249 -7.63 17.80 7.73
N ILE A 250 -8.62 16.91 7.92
CA ILE A 250 -9.37 16.83 9.17
C ILE A 250 -8.51 16.13 10.22
N ASP A 251 -8.37 16.77 11.37
CA ASP A 251 -7.78 16.18 12.57
C ASP A 251 -8.85 15.91 13.62
N ILE A 252 -8.52 15.06 14.60
CA ILE A 252 -9.42 14.64 15.66
C ILE A 252 -8.75 14.91 17.01
N HIS A 253 -9.43 15.68 17.86
CA HIS A 253 -8.93 15.92 19.19
C HIS A 253 -8.97 14.61 20.00
N PRO A 254 -7.84 14.11 20.55
CA PRO A 254 -7.76 12.76 21.10
C PRO A 254 -8.62 12.56 22.35
N LYS A 255 -8.85 13.63 23.14
CA LYS A 255 -9.69 13.62 24.36
C LYS A 255 -11.16 13.88 24.02
N GLU A 256 -11.44 15.06 23.48
CA GLU A 256 -12.80 15.53 23.12
C GLU A 256 -13.47 14.78 21.95
N LYS A 257 -12.70 14.05 21.13
CA LYS A 257 -13.19 13.37 19.91
C LYS A 257 -13.86 14.30 18.90
N THR A 258 -13.58 15.60 18.97
CA THR A 258 -14.09 16.60 18.02
C THR A 258 -13.21 16.67 16.78
N TYR A 259 -13.86 16.76 15.61
CA TYR A 259 -13.21 16.93 14.32
C TYR A 259 -12.97 18.41 14.04
N PHE A 260 -11.82 18.75 13.45
CA PHE A 260 -11.52 20.14 13.06
C PHE A 260 -10.59 20.18 11.84
N PHE A 261 -10.70 21.25 11.06
CA PHE A 261 -9.94 21.47 9.82
C PHE A 261 -8.71 22.37 10.02
N GLU A 262 -8.74 23.25 11.01
CA GLU A 262 -7.71 24.26 11.23
C GLU A 262 -6.67 23.79 12.25
N LYS A 263 -5.48 24.38 12.19
CA LYS A 263 -4.43 24.14 13.17
C LYS A 263 -4.93 24.46 14.57
N ARG A 264 -4.73 23.52 15.50
CA ARG A 264 -4.90 23.75 16.95
C ARG A 264 -3.56 23.58 17.65
N GLU A 265 -3.44 24.09 18.86
CA GLU A 265 -2.22 23.94 19.65
C GLU A 265 -1.90 22.45 19.86
N GLY A 266 -0.72 22.01 19.38
CA GLY A 266 -0.31 20.61 19.40
C GLY A 266 -0.93 19.71 18.31
N PHE A 267 -1.84 20.23 17.47
CA PHE A 267 -2.51 19.46 16.41
C PHE A 267 -2.44 20.18 15.06
N ASP A 268 -1.62 19.62 14.19
CA ASP A 268 -1.36 20.19 12.88
C ASP A 268 -1.24 19.03 11.88
N LYS A 269 -2.35 18.72 11.23
CA LYS A 269 -2.45 17.62 10.28
C LYS A 269 -1.46 17.78 9.13
N TYR A 270 -1.27 19.02 8.65
CA TYR A 270 -0.27 19.33 7.63
C TYR A 270 1.12 18.92 8.11
N ASN A 271 1.53 19.41 9.28
CA ASN A 271 2.85 19.09 9.83
C ASN A 271 3.00 17.60 10.17
N SER A 272 1.94 16.92 10.59
CA SER A 272 1.98 15.46 10.83
C SER A 272 2.21 14.68 9.54
N ILE A 273 1.53 15.05 8.44
CA ILE A 273 1.71 14.40 7.13
C ILE A 273 3.08 14.74 6.57
N ASN A 274 3.48 16.02 6.63
CA ASN A 274 4.78 16.47 6.16
C ASN A 274 5.91 15.77 6.91
N LYS A 275 5.81 15.66 8.25
CA LYS A 275 6.79 14.94 9.06
C LYS A 275 6.88 13.46 8.67
N LEU A 276 5.75 12.77 8.50
CA LEU A 276 5.75 11.38 8.01
C LEU A 276 6.48 11.25 6.68
N ILE A 277 6.25 12.16 5.75
CA ILE A 277 6.93 12.20 4.45
C ILE A 277 8.43 12.42 4.65
N THR A 278 8.83 13.47 5.36
CA THR A 278 10.23 13.83 5.58
C THR A 278 11.00 12.71 6.28
N ASP A 279 10.50 12.21 7.41
CA ASP A 279 11.12 11.13 8.18
C ASP A 279 11.32 9.89 7.29
N THR A 280 10.32 9.52 6.48
CA THR A 280 10.41 8.34 5.60
C THR A 280 11.41 8.52 4.45
N LEU A 281 11.54 9.73 3.91
CA LEU A 281 12.48 10.00 2.82
C LEU A 281 13.91 10.14 3.31
N GLU A 282 14.13 10.66 4.51
CA GLU A 282 15.43 10.66 5.17
C GLU A 282 15.93 9.22 5.37
N GLU A 283 15.08 8.33 5.89
CA GLU A 283 15.38 6.89 5.99
C GLU A 283 15.72 6.27 4.63
N LEU A 284 14.96 6.60 3.58
CA LEU A 284 15.20 6.08 2.24
C LEU A 284 16.55 6.54 1.66
N ASN A 285 16.94 7.79 1.92
CA ASN A 285 18.21 8.36 1.46
C ASN A 285 19.42 7.87 2.28
N GLY A 286 19.23 7.57 3.57
CA GLY A 286 20.26 6.99 4.45
C GLY A 286 20.54 5.51 4.18
N GLN A 287 19.68 4.81 3.43
CA GLN A 287 19.85 3.41 3.00
C GLN A 287 20.60 3.25 1.66
N LYS A 288 21.31 4.29 1.20
CA LYS A 288 22.15 4.28 -0.02
C LYS A 288 23.54 3.75 0.25
#